data_AF-A0A659XXM8-F1
#
_entry.id   AF-A0A659XXM8-F1
#
_cell.length_a   1.000
_cell.length_b   1.000
_cell.length_c   1.000
_cell.angle_alpha   90.00
_cell.angle_beta   90.00
_cell.angle_gamma   90.00
#
_symmetry.space_group_name_H-M   'P 1'
#
loop_
_entity.id
_entity.type
_entity.pdbx_description
1 polymer ?
#
loop_
_entity_poly.entity_id
_entity_poly.type
_entity_poly.pdbx_seq_one_letter_code
_entity_poly.pdbx_strand_id
1 'polypeptide(L)' 'NLVVNGEQRHVVSYMKDFLFKPEQARTPVRELSGGERARLLLARVLARPANLLVLDEPTNDLDMETLELLQ' A
#
# COMPACT_ATOMS: atom_id res chain seq x y z
N ASN A 1 -9.76 6.28 10.23
CA ASN A 1 -10.50 5.71 9.08
C ASN A 1 -10.00 6.39 7.81
N LEU A 2 -9.85 5.62 6.75
CA LEU A 2 -9.37 6.03 5.42
C LEU A 2 -10.53 5.83 4.44
N VAL A 3 -10.71 6.73 3.48
CA VAL A 3 -11.64 6.50 2.36
C VAL A 3 -10.87 5.88 1.22
N VAL A 4 -11.29 4.70 0.76
CA VAL A 4 -10.71 3.95 -0.36
C VAL A 4 -11.83 3.66 -1.35
N ASN A 5 -11.73 4.14 -2.58
CA ASN A 5 -12.75 3.96 -3.62
C ASN A 5 -14.18 4.35 -3.19
N GLY A 6 -14.31 5.38 -2.36
CA GLY A 6 -15.60 5.86 -1.83
C GLY A 6 -16.11 5.11 -0.59
N GLU A 7 -15.42 4.05 -0.15
CA GLU A 7 -15.78 3.28 1.04
C GLU A 7 -14.88 3.64 2.24
N GLN A 8 -15.48 3.69 3.43
CA GLN A 8 -14.73 3.87 4.68
C GLN A 8 -14.06 2.55 5.07
N ARG A 9 -12.72 2.58 5.21
CA ARG A 9 -11.92 1.43 5.70
C ARG A 9 -11.08 1.80 6.91
N HIS A 10 -10.85 0.82 7.78
CA HIS A 10 -9.94 0.99 8.90
C HIS A 10 -8.48 0.99 8.40
N VAL A 11 -7.67 1.95 8.84
CA VAL A 11 -6.32 2.18 8.29
C VAL A 11 -5.42 0.97 8.49
N VAL A 12 -5.46 0.33 9.67
CA VAL A 12 -4.63 -0.84 9.96
C VAL A 12 -5.06 -2.04 9.12
N SER A 13 -6.36 -2.16 8.83
CA SER A 13 -6.85 -3.25 7.98
C SER A 13 -6.37 -3.04 6.54
N TYR A 14 -6.47 -1.82 6.02
CA TYR A 14 -5.96 -1.48 4.70
C TYR A 14 -4.44 -1.66 4.59
N MET A 15 -3.68 -1.33 5.64
CA MET A 15 -2.24 -1.56 5.67
C MET A 15 -1.88 -3.06 5.61
N LYS A 16 -2.70 -3.96 6.17
CA LYS A 16 -2.49 -5.41 6.07
C LYS A 16 -2.61 -5.90 4.62
N ASP A 17 -3.47 -5.29 3.81
CA ASP A 17 -3.61 -5.57 2.38
C ASP A 17 -2.30 -5.29 1.60
N PHE A 18 -1.32 -4.60 2.21
CA PHE A 18 0.00 -4.31 1.66
C PHE A 18 1.14 -4.91 2.51
N LEU A 19 0.84 -5.99 3.25
CA LEU A 19 1.80 -6.76 4.06
C LEU A 19 2.50 -5.93 5.15
N PHE A 20 1.83 -4.91 5.70
CA PHE A 20 2.29 -4.22 6.90
C PHE A 20 1.72 -4.88 8.15
N LYS A 21 2.57 -5.04 9.16
CA LYS A 21 2.12 -5.46 10.49
C LYS A 21 1.43 -4.30 11.22
N PRO A 22 0.46 -4.56 12.10
CA PRO A 22 -0.24 -3.51 12.85
C PRO A 22 0.67 -2.56 13.61
N GLU A 23 1.79 -3.07 14.13
CA GLU A 23 2.76 -2.30 14.91
C GLU A 23 3.47 -1.25 14.04
N GLN A 24 3.56 -1.49 12.74
CA GLN A 24 4.19 -0.59 11.78
C GLN A 24 3.33 0.64 11.45
N ALA A 25 2.07 0.69 11.88
CA ALA A 25 1.17 1.83 11.65
C ALA A 25 1.69 3.16 12.22
N ARG A 26 2.61 3.09 13.20
CA ARG A 26 3.25 4.26 13.81
C ARG A 26 4.74 4.38 13.50
N THR A 27 5.29 3.48 12.68
CA THR A 27 6.71 3.54 12.30
C THR A 27 6.94 4.76 11.41
N PRO A 28 7.94 5.61 11.73
CA PRO A 28 8.33 6.71 10.86
C PRO A 28 8.72 6.19 9.46
N VAL A 29 8.26 6.85 8.40
CA VAL A 29 8.53 6.42 7.00
C VAL A 29 10.03 6.26 6.71
N ARG A 30 10.89 7.08 7.33
CA ARG A 30 12.36 7.01 7.21
C ARG A 30 12.97 5.71 7.75
N GLU A 31 12.25 4.98 8.59
CA GLU A 31 12.69 3.71 9.20
C GLU A 31 12.19 2.49 8.40
N LEU A 32 11.28 2.69 7.44
CA LEU A 32 10.87 1.66 6.50
C LEU A 32 12.00 1.35 5.51
N SER A 33 12.12 0.08 5.14
CA SER A 33 12.98 -0.40 4.05
C SER A 33 12.52 0.15 2.69
N GLY A 34 13.36 0.00 1.66
CA GLY A 34 13.04 0.42 0.29
C GLY A 34 11.74 -0.21 -0.22
N GLY A 35 11.60 -1.53 -0.11
CA GLY A 35 10.40 -2.27 -0.51
C GLY A 35 9.15 -1.88 0.29
N GLU A 36 9.27 -1.65 1.60
CA GLU A 36 8.15 -1.13 2.40
C GLU A 36 7.72 0.27 1.96
N ARG A 37 8.66 1.15 1.60
CA ARG A 37 8.31 2.47 1.07
C ARG A 37 7.60 2.36 -0.27
N ALA A 38 8.04 1.46 -1.15
CA ALA A 38 7.39 1.21 -2.43
C ALA A 38 5.94 0.72 -2.24
N ARG A 39 5.74 -0.27 -1.35
CA ARG A 39 4.41 -0.76 -0.96
C ARG A 39 3.52 0.32 -0.35
N LEU A 40 4.07 1.15 0.53
CA LEU A 40 3.32 2.25 1.13
C LEU A 40 2.91 3.29 0.08
N LEU A 41 3.77 3.58 -0.89
CA LEU A 41 3.46 4.47 -1.99
C LEU A 41 2.31 3.90 -2.84
N LEU A 42 2.38 2.61 -3.17
CA LEU A 42 1.34 1.91 -3.92
C LEU A 42 0.00 1.94 -3.17
N ALA A 43 0.00 1.60 -1.87
CA ALA A 43 -1.18 1.71 -1.01
C ALA A 43 -1.78 3.12 -1.01
N ARG A 44 -0.92 4.15 -0.94
CA ARG A 44 -1.38 5.54 -0.96
C ARG A 44 -2.00 5.95 -2.30
N VAL A 45 -1.47 5.44 -3.40
CA VAL A 45 -1.98 5.71 -4.75
C VAL A 45 -3.30 4.97 -4.98
N LEU A 46 -3.37 3.69 -4.64
CA LEU A 46 -4.58 2.86 -4.77
C LEU A 46 -5.71 3.27 -3.83
N ALA A 47 -5.42 3.95 -2.72
CA ALA A 47 -6.45 4.49 -1.84
C ALA A 47 -7.23 5.65 -2.48
N ARG A 48 -6.65 6.33 -3.48
CA ARG A 48 -7.28 7.48 -4.13
C ARG A 48 -8.24 7.01 -5.22
N PRO A 49 -9.42 7.61 -5.33
CA PRO A 49 -10.33 7.32 -6.44
C PRO A 49 -9.65 7.72 -7.77
N ALA A 50 -9.54 6.78 -8.70
CA ALA A 50 -9.03 7.00 -10.04
C ALA A 50 -9.80 6.15 -11.05
N ASN A 51 -10.16 6.74 -12.20
CA ASN A 51 -10.81 6.02 -13.31
C ASN A 51 -9.78 5.32 -14.22
N LEU A 52 -8.53 5.78 -14.18
CA LEU A 52 -7.39 5.21 -14.88
C LEU A 52 -6.14 5.48 -14.04
N LEU A 53 -5.36 4.43 -13.78
CA LEU A 53 -4.08 4.53 -13.10
C LEU A 53 -3.01 3.93 -14.00
N VAL A 54 -2.00 4.72 -14.35
CA VAL A 54 -0.84 4.27 -15.10
C VAL A 54 0.34 4.18 -14.14
N LEU A 55 0.95 3.01 -14.08
CA LEU A 55 2.12 2.74 -13.26
C LEU A 55 3.22 2.23 -14.18
N ASP A 56 4.41 2.81 -14.07
CA ASP A 56 5.60 2.34 -14.77
C ASP A 56 6.35 1.39 -13.85
N GLU A 57 6.48 0.13 -14.25
CA GLU A 57 7.13 -0.95 -13.46
C GLU A 57 6.74 -0.97 -11.97
N PRO A 58 5.44 -0.98 -11.60
CA PRO A 58 5.01 -0.89 -10.19
C PRO A 58 5.44 -2.08 -9.34
N THR A 59 5.81 -3.17 -10.00
CA THR A 59 6.20 -4.45 -9.42
C THR A 59 7.69 -4.53 -9.12
N ASN A 60 8.47 -3.53 -9.55
CA ASN A 60 9.91 -3.52 -9.31
C ASN A 60 10.18 -3.31 -7.81
N ASP A 61 11.11 -4.08 -7.26
CA ASP A 61 11.42 -4.12 -5.82
C ASP A 61 10.25 -4.55 -4.89
N LEU A 62 9.14 -5.04 -5.45
CA LEU A 62 8.09 -5.74 -4.70
C LEU A 62 8.41 -7.25 -4.64
N ASP A 63 8.25 -7.84 -3.46
CA ASP A 63 8.38 -9.29 -3.30
C ASP A 63 7.21 -10.01 -3.99
N MET A 64 7.42 -11.29 -4.34
CA MET A 64 6.41 -12.13 -5.01
C MET A 64 5.08 -12.19 -4.25
N GLU A 65 5.13 -12.14 -2.91
CA GLU A 65 3.95 -12.14 -2.04
C GLU A 65 3.10 -10.86 -2.24
N THR A 66 3.74 -9.72 -2.48
CA THR A 66 3.05 -8.46 -2.82
C THR A 66 2.44 -8.48 -4.22
N LEU A 67 3.05 -9.22 -5.17
CA LEU A 67 2.55 -9.33 -6.54
C LEU A 67 1.26 -10.14 -6.63
N GLU A 68 1.07 -11.13 -5.75
CA GLU A 68 -0.18 -11.90 -5.68
C GLU A 68 -1.35 -11.05 -5.15
N LEU A 69 -1.09 -9.99 -4.38
CA LEU A 69 -2.12 -9.08 -3.86
C LEU A 69 -2.69 -8.11 -4.92
N LEU A 70 -2.05 -7.98 -6.08
CA LEU A 70 -2.46 -7.09 -7.18
C LEU A 70 -3.27 -7.80 -8.28
N GLN A 71 -3.45 -9.12 -8.16
CA GLN A 71 -4.34 -9.93 -9.02
C GLN A 71 -5.74 -10.00 -8.42
#